data_AF-A0A0K8R5E6-F1
#
_entry.id   AF-A0A0K8R5E6-F1
#
_cell.length_a   1.000
_cell.length_b   1.000
_cell.length_c   1.000
_cell.angle_alpha   90.00
_cell.angle_beta   90.00
_cell.angle_gamma   90.00
#
_symmetry.space_group_name_H-M   'P 1'
#
loop_
_entity.id
_entity.type
_entity.pdbx_description
1 polymer ?
#
loop_
_entity_poly.entity_id
_entity_poly.type
_entity_poly.pdbx_seq_one_letter_code
_entity_poly.pdbx_strand_id
1 'polypeptide(L)'
;MKILLITIVVCVFAATDASRRSTRRQQFDDWRACMVGQLPTEKKPIYEACHNRSRGTDMHKFREGLKCVLTDYSLLNGTKIDLAAMTTRASSVSGKLGQAFTDCPKDDHNRNAAKGVKCIIDRLETDCPVPTGSTTR
;
A
#
# COMPACT_ATOMS: atom_id res chain seq x y z
N MET A 1 -62.82 17.32 -13.03
CA MET A 1 -61.47 17.92 -12.93
C MET A 1 -60.49 16.76 -12.76
N LYS A 2 -59.56 16.58 -13.70
CA LYS A 2 -58.63 15.44 -13.79
C LYS A 2 -57.29 15.87 -13.19
N ILE A 3 -56.85 15.20 -12.13
CA ILE A 3 -55.56 15.43 -11.48
C ILE A 3 -54.48 14.80 -12.36
N LEU A 4 -53.61 15.65 -12.91
CA LEU A 4 -52.50 15.28 -13.78
C LEU A 4 -51.35 14.77 -12.91
N LEU A 5 -50.95 13.50 -13.12
CA LEU A 5 -49.76 12.89 -12.53
C LEU A 5 -48.49 13.53 -13.13
N ILE A 6 -47.66 14.13 -12.27
CA ILE A 6 -46.33 14.63 -12.65
C ILE A 6 -45.35 13.47 -12.56
N THR A 7 -44.89 13.00 -13.72
CA THR A 7 -43.78 12.07 -13.88
C THR A 7 -42.47 12.77 -13.49
N ILE A 8 -41.82 12.28 -12.43
CA ILE A 8 -40.47 12.71 -12.05
C ILE A 8 -39.49 12.09 -13.05
N VAL A 9 -39.01 12.90 -13.98
CA VAL A 9 -37.86 12.57 -14.83
C VAL A 9 -36.63 12.55 -13.94
N VAL A 10 -36.14 11.35 -13.62
CA VAL A 10 -34.81 11.19 -13.02
C VAL A 10 -33.81 11.55 -14.12
N CYS A 11 -33.28 12.77 -14.05
CA CYS A 11 -32.06 13.13 -14.74
C CYS A 11 -30.96 12.19 -14.22
N VAL A 12 -30.70 11.11 -14.94
CA VAL A 12 -29.44 10.38 -14.81
C VAL A 12 -28.39 11.39 -15.25
N PHE A 13 -27.75 12.04 -14.28
CA PHE A 13 -26.45 12.64 -14.53
C PHE A 13 -25.54 11.47 -14.89
N ALA A 14 -25.44 11.20 -16.19
CA ALA A 14 -24.21 10.65 -16.73
C ALA A 14 -23.17 11.70 -16.36
N ALA A 15 -22.53 11.51 -15.20
CA ALA A 15 -21.24 12.09 -14.93
C ALA A 15 -20.41 11.67 -16.13
N THR A 16 -20.20 12.62 -17.03
CA THR A 16 -19.22 12.51 -18.09
C THR A 16 -17.92 12.38 -17.32
N ASP A 17 -17.48 11.14 -17.15
CA ASP A 17 -16.16 10.80 -16.65
C ASP A 17 -15.20 11.27 -17.74
N ALA A 18 -14.96 12.58 -17.74
CA ALA A 18 -13.92 13.22 -18.50
C ALA A 18 -12.65 12.57 -17.97
N SER A 19 -12.22 11.50 -18.65
CA SER A 19 -11.10 10.67 -18.28
C SER A 19 -9.84 11.54 -18.34
N ARG A 20 -9.58 12.31 -17.27
CA ARG A 20 -8.27 12.87 -17.00
C ARG A 20 -7.38 11.67 -16.86
N ARG A 21 -6.63 11.38 -17.91
CA ARG A 21 -5.56 10.39 -17.88
C ARG A 21 -4.63 10.82 -16.75
N SER A 22 -4.78 10.19 -15.58
CA SER A 22 -3.98 10.51 -14.40
C SER A 22 -2.53 10.28 -14.79
N THR A 23 -1.65 11.20 -14.41
CA THR A 23 -0.23 11.05 -14.73
C THR A 23 0.32 9.83 -13.99
N ARG A 24 1.40 9.22 -14.50
CA ARG A 24 2.09 8.11 -13.81
C ARG A 24 2.46 8.47 -12.37
N ARG A 25 2.80 9.75 -12.13
CA ARG A 25 3.09 10.29 -10.80
C ARG A 25 1.86 10.21 -9.89
N GLN A 26 0.72 10.72 -10.34
CA GLN A 26 -0.54 10.69 -9.58
C GLN A 26 -0.96 9.25 -9.29
N GLN A 27 -0.87 8.35 -10.27
CA GLN A 27 -1.16 6.93 -10.10
C GLN A 27 -0.30 6.30 -8.99
N PHE A 28 1.00 6.61 -8.96
CA PHE A 28 1.87 6.15 -7.90
C PHE A 28 1.51 6.75 -6.54
N ASP A 29 1.18 8.04 -6.49
CA ASP A 29 0.82 8.73 -5.25
C ASP A 29 -0.49 8.17 -4.66
N ASP A 30 -1.48 7.87 -5.51
CA ASP A 30 -2.75 7.24 -5.12
C ASP A 30 -2.52 5.81 -4.61
N TRP A 31 -1.72 5.02 -5.33
CA TRP A 31 -1.32 3.67 -4.90
C TRP A 31 -0.59 3.70 -3.56
N ARG A 32 0.38 4.61 -3.40
CA ARG A 32 1.12 4.79 -2.15
C ARG A 32 0.18 5.17 -1.02
N ALA A 33 -0.73 6.12 -1.24
CA ALA A 33 -1.70 6.55 -0.23
C ALA A 33 -2.57 5.37 0.24
N CYS A 34 -3.01 4.52 -0.69
CA CYS A 34 -3.73 3.28 -0.38
C CYS A 34 -2.87 2.34 0.49
N MET A 35 -1.63 2.07 0.07
CA MET A 35 -0.70 1.17 0.77
C MET A 35 -0.38 1.65 2.19
N VAL A 36 -0.08 2.95 2.34
CA VAL A 36 0.18 3.59 3.64
C VAL A 36 -1.08 3.60 4.50
N GLY A 37 -2.26 3.70 3.87
CA GLY A 37 -3.56 3.58 4.52
C GLY A 37 -3.73 2.26 5.29
N GLN A 38 -3.15 1.17 4.77
CA GLN A 38 -3.18 -0.16 5.40
C GLN A 38 -2.18 -0.36 6.55
N LEU A 39 -1.26 0.59 6.78
CA LEU A 39 -0.36 0.54 7.92
C LEU A 39 -1.10 0.94 9.20
N PRO A 40 -0.74 0.37 10.37
CA PRO A 40 -1.22 0.86 11.65
C PRO A 40 -0.96 2.36 11.82
N THR A 41 -1.89 3.08 12.44
CA THR A 41 -1.89 4.55 12.52
C THR A 41 -0.59 5.11 13.07
N GLU A 42 -0.04 4.47 14.10
CA GLU A 42 1.21 4.84 14.76
C GLU A 42 2.46 4.61 13.89
N LYS A 43 2.37 3.81 12.82
CA LYS A 43 3.48 3.53 11.90
C LYS A 43 3.51 4.46 10.69
N LYS A 44 2.39 5.11 10.36
CA LYS A 44 2.30 6.10 9.28
C LYS A 44 3.33 7.25 9.42
N PRO A 45 3.51 7.91 10.59
CA PRO A 45 4.52 8.97 10.72
C PRO A 45 5.96 8.47 10.53
N ILE A 46 6.25 7.23 10.95
CA ILE A 46 7.57 6.60 10.79
C ILE A 46 7.86 6.35 9.30
N TYR A 47 6.87 5.81 8.60
CA TYR A 47 6.92 5.63 7.15
C TYR A 47 7.19 6.97 6.46
N GLU A 48 6.38 8.00 6.74
CA GLU A 48 6.46 9.30 6.06
C GLU A 48 7.80 10.00 6.30
N ALA A 49 8.31 9.97 7.54
CA ALA A 49 9.61 10.54 7.86
C ALA A 49 10.74 9.91 7.01
N CYS A 50 10.72 8.59 6.84
CA CYS A 50 11.71 7.89 6.03
C CYS A 50 11.51 8.06 4.53
N HIS A 51 10.26 8.01 4.06
CA HIS A 51 9.93 8.26 2.67
C HIS A 51 10.42 9.66 2.23
N ASN A 52 10.13 10.70 3.03
CA ASN A 52 10.39 12.10 2.67
C ASN A 52 11.88 12.48 2.72
N ARG A 53 12.67 11.86 3.62
CA ARG A 53 14.13 12.08 3.67
C ARG A 53 14.90 11.29 2.62
N SER A 54 14.31 10.23 2.07
CA SER A 54 14.98 9.34 1.12
C SER A 54 15.13 9.99 -0.25
N ARG A 55 16.21 9.65 -0.96
CA ARG A 55 16.51 10.13 -2.31
C ARG A 55 16.31 9.02 -3.34
N GLY A 56 16.18 9.36 -4.61
CA GLY A 56 16.01 8.39 -5.71
C GLY A 56 14.58 8.29 -6.23
N THR A 57 14.25 7.16 -6.84
CA THR A 57 12.93 6.91 -7.47
C THR A 57 11.81 6.80 -6.45
N ASP A 58 10.56 7.03 -6.86
CA ASP A 58 9.42 6.97 -5.94
C ASP A 58 9.26 5.58 -5.30
N MET A 59 9.45 4.52 -6.09
CA MET A 59 9.44 3.14 -5.57
C MET A 59 10.60 2.87 -4.59
N HIS A 60 11.77 3.47 -4.81
CA HIS A 60 12.87 3.35 -3.85
C HIS A 60 12.50 4.03 -2.52
N LYS A 61 12.04 5.28 -2.57
CA LYS A 61 11.58 6.02 -1.38
C LYS A 61 10.48 5.29 -0.63
N PHE A 62 9.53 4.70 -1.35
CA PHE A 62 8.48 3.88 -0.79
C PHE A 62 9.02 2.67 -0.01
N ARG A 63 9.97 1.94 -0.61
CA ARG A 63 10.64 0.81 0.05
C ARG A 63 11.43 1.24 1.28
N GLU A 64 12.10 2.39 1.24
CA GLU A 64 12.79 2.94 2.42
C GLU A 64 11.81 3.32 3.54
N GLY A 65 10.63 3.85 3.21
CA GLY A 65 9.55 4.06 4.17
C GLY A 65 9.15 2.76 4.89
N LEU A 66 8.90 1.68 4.13
CA LEU A 66 8.58 0.37 4.70
C LEU A 66 9.72 -0.23 5.53
N LYS A 67 10.98 -0.08 5.10
CA LYS A 67 12.14 -0.54 5.88
C LYS A 67 12.21 0.13 7.25
N CYS A 68 11.86 1.41 7.35
CA CYS A 68 11.80 2.08 8.64
C CYS A 68 10.68 1.54 9.54
N VAL A 69 9.51 1.23 8.98
CA VAL A 69 8.44 0.55 9.73
C VAL A 69 8.94 -0.81 10.25
N LEU A 70 9.63 -1.59 9.42
CA LEU A 70 10.21 -2.87 9.83
C LEU A 70 11.31 -2.70 10.90
N THR A 71 12.12 -1.64 10.81
CA THR A 71 13.15 -1.32 11.79
C THR A 71 12.53 -0.94 13.13
N ASP A 72 11.43 -0.18 13.13
CA ASP A 72 10.68 0.17 14.34
C ASP A 72 10.05 -1.07 15.00
N TYR A 73 9.60 -2.05 14.19
CA TYR A 73 9.28 -3.39 14.69
C TYR A 73 10.50 -4.25 15.03
N SER A 74 11.72 -3.71 15.07
CA SER A 74 12.97 -4.44 15.34
C SER A 74 13.14 -5.70 14.46
N LEU A 75 12.54 -5.71 13.26
CA LEU A 75 12.59 -6.85 12.33
C LEU A 75 13.76 -6.75 11.37
N LEU A 76 14.31 -5.55 11.17
CA LEU A 76 15.38 -5.32 10.21
C LEU A 76 16.73 -5.20 10.93
N ASN A 77 17.70 -6.04 10.54
CA ASN A 77 19.10 -5.91 10.92
C ASN A 77 19.96 -5.82 9.66
N GLY A 78 20.36 -4.59 9.31
CA GLY A 78 21.04 -4.30 8.05
C GLY A 78 20.22 -4.74 6.85
N THR A 79 20.71 -5.73 6.10
CA THR A 79 20.03 -6.27 4.90
C THR A 79 19.21 -7.53 5.19
N LYS A 80 19.04 -7.90 6.46
CA LYS A 80 18.30 -9.11 6.86
C LYS A 80 17.02 -8.77 7.63
N ILE A 81 15.99 -9.56 7.41
CA ILE A 81 14.74 -9.56 8.18
C ILE A 81 14.75 -10.76 9.12
N ASP A 82 14.38 -10.53 10.39
CA ASP A 82 14.09 -11.58 11.35
C ASP A 82 12.69 -12.14 11.12
N LEU A 83 12.62 -13.22 10.35
CA LEU A 83 11.37 -13.91 10.01
C LEU A 83 10.67 -14.53 11.24
N ALA A 84 11.45 -14.94 12.25
CA ALA A 84 10.89 -15.51 13.48
C ALA A 84 10.20 -14.41 14.28
N ALA A 85 10.89 -13.28 14.52
CA ALA A 85 10.31 -12.12 15.18
C ALA A 85 9.10 -11.56 14.40
N MET A 86 9.13 -11.61 13.07
CA MET A 86 8.02 -11.18 12.22
C MET A 86 6.77 -12.01 12.50
N THR A 87 6.92 -13.34 12.58
CA THR A 87 5.83 -14.27 12.92
C THR A 87 5.29 -13.99 14.33
N THR A 88 6.18 -13.82 15.32
CA THR A 88 5.79 -13.55 16.72
C THR A 88 4.99 -12.25 16.85
N ARG A 89 5.31 -11.23 16.04
CA ARG A 89 4.63 -9.93 16.08
C ARG A 89 3.35 -9.89 15.24
N ALA A 90 3.10 -10.88 14.38
CA ALA A 90 1.98 -10.83 13.43
C ALA A 90 0.61 -10.63 14.10
N SER A 91 0.40 -11.23 15.28
CA SER A 91 -0.86 -11.12 16.03
C SER A 91 -1.10 -9.75 16.68
N SER A 92 -0.04 -8.98 16.94
CA SER A 92 -0.15 -7.63 17.51
C SER A 92 -0.22 -6.53 16.46
N VAL A 93 -0.02 -6.88 15.18
CA VAL A 93 -0.14 -5.96 14.05
C VAL A 93 -1.50 -6.14 13.41
N SER A 94 -2.27 -5.07 13.34
CA SER A 94 -3.61 -5.12 12.76
C SER A 94 -3.60 -5.09 11.22
N GLY A 95 -4.71 -5.53 10.64
CA GLY A 95 -4.97 -5.42 9.21
C GLY A 95 -4.05 -6.25 8.32
N LYS A 96 -3.85 -5.78 7.08
CA LYS A 96 -3.08 -6.49 6.06
C LYS A 96 -1.59 -6.58 6.35
N LEU A 97 -1.03 -5.63 7.09
CA LEU A 97 0.36 -5.72 7.53
C LEU A 97 0.58 -6.92 8.46
N GLY A 98 -0.36 -7.18 9.39
CA GLY A 98 -0.32 -8.38 10.24
C GLY A 98 -0.46 -9.68 9.46
N GLN A 99 -1.31 -9.69 8.43
CA GLN A 99 -1.39 -10.83 7.51
C GLN A 99 -0.08 -11.05 6.75
N ALA A 100 0.56 -9.98 6.27
CA ALA A 100 1.88 -10.07 5.64
C ALA A 100 2.94 -10.60 6.61
N PHE A 101 2.88 -10.25 7.89
CA PHE A 101 3.77 -10.78 8.93
C PHE A 101 3.52 -12.26 9.23
N THR A 102 2.32 -12.77 8.97
CA THR A 102 2.01 -14.21 9.04
C THR A 102 2.48 -14.96 7.80
N ASP A 103 2.35 -14.35 6.62
CA ASP A 103 2.53 -15.05 5.35
C ASP A 103 3.97 -15.00 4.83
N CYS A 104 4.63 -13.84 4.89
CA CYS A 104 5.98 -13.67 4.32
C CYS A 104 7.06 -14.55 4.97
N PRO A 105 7.04 -14.83 6.29
CA PRO A 105 8.00 -15.73 6.91
C PRO A 105 7.97 -17.18 6.43
N LYS A 106 6.92 -17.62 5.72
CA LYS A 106 6.81 -19.00 5.20
C LYS A 106 7.81 -19.30 4.07
N ASP A 107 8.41 -18.26 3.48
CA ASP A 107 9.49 -18.38 2.50
C ASP A 107 10.79 -17.78 3.07
N ASP A 108 11.78 -18.63 3.32
CA ASP A 108 13.09 -18.25 3.84
C ASP A 108 13.86 -17.25 2.95
N HIS A 109 13.53 -17.17 1.66
CA HIS A 109 14.12 -16.17 0.77
C HIS A 109 13.76 -14.74 1.18
N ASN A 110 12.67 -14.54 1.92
CA ASN A 110 12.26 -13.24 2.44
C ASN A 110 13.13 -12.74 3.60
N ARG A 111 14.08 -13.55 4.08
CA ARG A 111 15.12 -13.13 5.03
C ARG A 111 15.99 -12.00 4.48
N ASN A 112 16.10 -11.86 3.16
CA ASN A 112 16.73 -10.68 2.56
C ASN A 112 15.74 -9.50 2.58
N ALA A 113 16.18 -8.34 3.07
CA ALA A 113 15.34 -7.14 3.20
C ALA A 113 14.64 -6.73 1.91
N ALA A 114 15.31 -6.82 0.75
CA ALA A 114 14.68 -6.47 -0.52
C ALA A 114 13.57 -7.44 -0.91
N LYS A 115 13.76 -8.74 -0.66
CA LYS A 115 12.76 -9.79 -0.93
C LYS A 115 11.60 -9.73 0.07
N GLY A 116 11.88 -9.62 1.37
CA GLY A 116 10.83 -9.52 2.38
C GLY A 116 9.99 -8.25 2.26
N VAL A 117 10.61 -7.09 1.95
CA VAL A 117 9.84 -5.87 1.63
C VAL A 117 8.99 -6.09 0.39
N LYS A 118 9.51 -6.75 -0.66
CA LYS A 118 8.70 -7.09 -1.84
C LYS A 118 7.49 -7.97 -1.46
N CYS A 119 7.68 -8.99 -0.64
CA CYS A 119 6.57 -9.85 -0.19
C CYS A 119 5.49 -9.05 0.54
N ILE A 120 5.89 -8.14 1.45
CA ILE A 120 4.93 -7.26 2.14
C ILE A 120 4.15 -6.42 1.13
N ILE A 121 4.85 -5.82 0.16
CA ILE A 121 4.23 -5.03 -0.91
C ILE A 121 3.20 -5.88 -1.67
N ASP A 122 3.59 -7.04 -2.17
CA ASP A 122 2.69 -7.94 -2.92
C ASP A 122 1.44 -8.29 -2.10
N ARG A 123 1.57 -8.43 -0.77
CA ARG A 123 0.45 -8.74 0.11
C ARG A 123 -0.49 -7.55 0.33
N LEU A 124 0.04 -6.35 0.48
CA LEU A 124 -0.75 -5.12 0.59
C LEU A 124 -1.40 -4.75 -0.76
N GLU A 125 -0.74 -5.03 -1.89
CA GLU A 125 -1.25 -4.78 -3.24
C GLU A 125 -2.53 -5.56 -3.56
N THR A 126 -2.81 -6.65 -2.82
CA THR A 126 -4.08 -7.39 -2.96
C THR A 126 -5.29 -6.47 -2.75
N ASP A 127 -5.18 -5.49 -1.85
CA ASP A 127 -6.25 -4.52 -1.54
C ASP A 127 -5.94 -3.11 -2.09
N CYS A 128 -4.72 -2.91 -2.61
CA CYS A 128 -4.26 -1.66 -3.24
C CYS A 128 -3.61 -1.98 -4.60
N PRO A 129 -4.41 -2.34 -5.62
CA PRO A 129 -3.86 -2.77 -6.90
C PRO A 129 -3.02 -1.66 -7.53
N VAL A 130 -1.90 -2.06 -8.13
CA VAL A 130 -1.07 -1.13 -8.94
C VAL A 130 -1.92 -0.64 -10.11
N PRO A 131 -2.00 0.69 -10.36
CA PRO A 131 -2.71 1.22 -11.50
C PRO A 131 -2.20 0.58 -12.80
N THR A 132 -3.10 -0.03 -13.56
CA THR A 132 -2.80 -0.72 -14.82
C THR A 132 -2.49 0.31 -15.92
N GLY A 133 -1.29 0.88 -15.86
CA GLY A 133 -0.77 1.85 -16.84
C GLY A 133 0.73 1.79 -17.09
N SER A 134 1.44 0.80 -16.51
CA SER A 134 2.91 0.72 -16.57
C SER A 134 3.45 -0.69 -16.80
N THR A 135 2.81 -1.50 -17.63
CA THR A 135 3.44 -2.71 -18.18
C THR A 135 3.90 -2.42 -19.60
N THR A 136 5.07 -1.79 -19.73
CA THR A 136 5.90 -2.01 -20.90
C THR A 136 7.07 -2.85 -20.41
N ARG A 137 7.00 -4.14 -20.72
CA ARG A 137 8.09 -5.09 -20.56
C ARG A 137 9.20 -4.75 -21.55
#